data_AF-A0A2T1E5E0-F1
#
_entry.id   AF-A0A2T1E5E0-F1
#
_cell.length_a   1.000
_cell.length_b   1.000
_cell.length_c   1.000
_cell.angle_alpha   90.00
_cell.angle_beta   90.00
_cell.angle_gamma   90.00
#
_symmetry.space_group_name_H-M   'P 1'
#
loop_
_entity.id
_entity.type
_entity.pdbx_description
1 polymer ?
#
loop_
_entity_poly.entity_id
_entity_poly.type
_entity_poly.pdbx_seq_one_letter_code
_entity_poly.pdbx_strand_id
1 'polypeptide(L)' 'MAESPMVGARVPQDWQQQISALAAAAGRKEAEIVREALAQYLGKTDPKAVKGAIADLQERVINLERKLGRLAG' A
#
# COMPACT_ATOMS: atom_id res chain seq x y z
N MET A 1 8.04 12.65 23.75
CA MET A 1 8.26 11.27 23.28
C MET A 1 7.03 10.89 22.48
N ALA A 2 7.16 10.50 21.20
CA ALA A 2 6.00 10.05 20.46
C ALA A 2 5.63 8.65 20.97
N GLU A 3 4.72 8.60 21.95
CA GLU A 3 4.15 7.34 22.40
C GLU A 3 3.48 6.69 21.19
N SER A 4 3.93 5.49 20.82
CA SER A 4 3.30 4.67 19.78
C SER A 4 2.39 3.66 20.49
N PRO A 5 1.15 4.06 20.87
CA PRO A 5 0.25 3.17 21.58
C PRO A 5 -0.07 1.94 20.72
N MET A 6 -0.03 0.77 21.35
CA MET A 6 -0.41 -0.49 20.71
C MET A 6 -1.91 -0.73 20.93
N VAL A 7 -2.64 -0.98 19.85
CA VAL A 7 -4.05 -1.37 19.89
C VAL A 7 -4.16 -2.80 19.34
N GLY A 8 -4.77 -3.69 20.13
CA GLY A 8 -5.06 -5.07 19.73
C GLY A 8 -6.56 -5.36 19.83
N ALA A 9 -7.07 -6.20 18.92
CA ALA A 9 -8.47 -6.63 18.91
C ALA A 9 -8.55 -8.12 18.53
N ARG A 10 -9.56 -8.81 19.07
CA ARG A 10 -9.94 -10.16 18.59
C ARG A 10 -10.80 -9.99 17.34
N VAL A 11 -10.53 -10.78 16.32
CA VAL A 11 -11.29 -10.82 15.07
C VAL A 11 -11.65 -12.26 14.74
N PRO A 12 -12.72 -12.48 13.96
CA PRO A 12 -12.99 -13.77 13.34
C PRO A 12 -11.77 -14.30 12.55
N GLN A 13 -11.60 -15.63 12.54
CA GLN A 13 -10.43 -16.27 11.92
C GLN A 13 -10.36 -16.03 10.41
N ASP A 14 -11.50 -16.01 9.74
CA ASP A 14 -11.65 -15.72 8.32
C ASP A 14 -11.16 -14.30 7.98
N TRP A 15 -11.37 -13.32 8.86
CA TRP A 15 -10.85 -11.96 8.66
C TRP A 15 -9.33 -11.93 8.73
N GLN A 16 -8.74 -12.63 9.70
CA GLN A 16 -7.28 -12.73 9.80
C GLN A 16 -6.68 -13.37 8.54
N GLN A 17 -7.30 -14.44 8.03
CA GLN A 17 -6.86 -15.08 6.79
C GLN A 17 -6.94 -14.13 5.59
N GLN A 18 -8.02 -13.36 5.46
CA GLN A 18 -8.17 -12.36 4.39
C GLN A 18 -7.10 -11.27 4.48
N ILE A 19 -6.84 -10.74 5.68
CA ILE A 19 -5.79 -9.73 5.89
C ILE A 19 -4.41 -10.28 5.51
N SER A 20 -4.12 -11.53 5.88
CA SER A 20 -2.87 -12.20 5.55
C SER A 20 -2.70 -12.40 4.04
N ALA A 21 -3.77 -12.82 3.35
CA ALA A 21 -3.77 -12.96 1.89
C ALA A 21 -3.54 -11.62 1.18
N LEU A 22 -4.18 -10.54 1.64
CA LEU A 22 -3.97 -9.19 1.11
C LEU A 22 -2.55 -8.70 1.34
N ALA A 23 -1.99 -8.92 2.53
CA ALA A 23 -0.62 -8.58 2.86
C ALA A 23 0.38 -9.30 1.95
N ALA A 24 0.18 -10.60 1.73
CA ALA A 24 1.00 -11.40 0.83
C ALA A 24 0.90 -10.92 -0.64
N ALA A 25 -0.31 -10.65 -1.14
CA ALA A 25 -0.52 -10.16 -2.50
C ALA A 25 0.10 -8.77 -2.72
N ALA A 26 0.07 -7.90 -1.72
CA ALA A 26 0.64 -6.57 -1.78
C ALA A 26 2.17 -6.53 -1.49
N GLY A 27 2.75 -7.62 -0.98
CA GLY A 27 4.14 -7.63 -0.50
C GLY A 27 4.38 -6.73 0.71
N ARG A 28 3.36 -6.52 1.55
CA ARG A 28 3.38 -5.61 2.72
C ARG A 28 3.09 -6.37 4.01
N LYS A 29 3.31 -5.75 5.16
CA LYS A 29 2.96 -6.36 6.46
C LYS A 29 1.46 -6.22 6.73
N GLU A 30 0.86 -7.18 7.41
CA GLU A 30 -0.56 -7.12 7.84
C GLU A 30 -0.88 -5.83 8.61
N ALA A 31 0.04 -5.38 9.47
CA ALA A 31 -0.10 -4.13 10.21
C ALA A 31 -0.17 -2.89 9.31
N GLU A 32 0.45 -2.90 8.13
CA GLU A 32 0.34 -1.82 7.15
C GLU A 32 -1.03 -1.83 6.47
N ILE A 33 -1.53 -3.03 6.11
CA ILE A 33 -2.87 -3.20 5.54
C ILE A 33 -3.94 -2.71 6.52
N VAL A 34 -3.86 -3.12 7.78
CA VAL A 34 -4.82 -2.70 8.82
C VAL A 34 -4.72 -1.19 9.08
N ARG A 35 -3.51 -0.64 9.12
CA ARG A 35 -3.30 0.81 9.29
C ARG A 35 -3.90 1.60 8.15
N GLU A 36 -3.72 1.15 6.92
CA GLU A 36 -4.29 1.78 5.73
C GLU A 36 -5.81 1.72 5.74
N ALA A 37 -6.40 0.55 6.03
CA ALA A 37 -7.84 0.38 6.15
C ALA A 37 -8.45 1.29 7.23
N LEU A 38 -7.80 1.40 8.40
CA LEU A 38 -8.20 2.34 9.46
C LEU A 38 -8.07 3.80 9.01
N ALA A 39 -6.99 4.15 8.31
CA ALA A 39 -6.81 5.50 7.80
C ALA A 39 -7.90 5.86 6.77
N GLN A 40 -8.26 4.94 5.88
CA GLN A 40 -9.37 5.09 4.93
C GLN A 40 -10.71 5.26 5.66
N TYR A 41 -11.02 4.38 6.62
CA TYR A 41 -12.26 4.44 7.40
C TYR A 41 -12.40 5.77 8.18
N LEU A 42 -11.30 6.26 8.75
CA LEU A 42 -11.27 7.52 9.50
C LEU A 42 -11.16 8.77 8.60
N GLY A 43 -11.14 8.62 7.28
CA GLY A 43 -10.92 9.73 6.34
C GLY A 43 -9.54 10.38 6.44
N LYS A 44 -8.56 9.70 7.06
CA LYS A 44 -7.16 10.13 7.21
C LYS A 44 -6.25 9.57 6.11
N THR A 45 -6.79 9.34 4.91
CA THR A 45 -5.96 9.09 3.74
C THR A 45 -5.19 10.35 3.40
N ASP A 46 -3.85 10.30 3.41
CA ASP A 46 -3.04 11.40 2.87
C ASP A 46 -3.11 11.36 1.34
N PRO A 47 -3.84 12.29 0.69
CA PRO A 47 -3.94 12.30 -0.76
C PRO A 47 -2.58 12.58 -1.43
N LYS A 48 -1.63 13.15 -0.69
CA LYS A 48 -0.27 13.41 -1.18
C LYS A 48 0.53 12.12 -1.33
N ALA A 49 0.32 11.13 -0.46
CA ALA A 49 0.98 9.83 -0.58
C ALA A 49 0.54 9.09 -1.85
N VAL A 50 -0.75 9.15 -2.19
CA VAL A 50 -1.30 8.58 -3.44
C VAL A 50 -0.74 9.30 -4.67
N LYS A 51 -0.64 10.63 -4.63
CA LYS A 51 -0.05 11.42 -5.72
C LYS A 51 1.44 11.09 -5.94
N GLY A 52 2.20 10.90 -4.87
CA GLY A 52 3.61 10.48 -4.96
C GLY A 52 3.75 9.11 -5.63
N ALA A 53 2.97 8.13 -5.19
CA ALA A 53 2.97 6.79 -5.79
C ALA A 53 2.57 6.80 -7.27
N ILE A 54 1.61 7.65 -7.66
CA ILE A 54 1.22 7.82 -9.07
C ILE A 54 2.38 8.43 -9.88
N ALA A 55 3.05 9.46 -9.35
CA ALA A 55 4.18 10.08 -10.02
C ALA A 55 5.34 9.09 -10.23
N ASP A 56 5.67 8.30 -9.21
CA ASP A 56 6.71 7.26 -9.30
C ASP A 56 6.36 6.18 -10.32
N LEU A 57 5.09 5.77 -10.39
CA LEU A 57 4.61 4.81 -11.39
C LEU A 57 4.68 5.39 -12.81
N GLN A 58 4.29 6.66 -12.99
CA GLN A 58 4.39 7.35 -14.28
C GLN A 58 5.85 7.41 -14.76
N GLU A 59 6.79 7.74 -13.88
CA GLU A 59 8.21 7.77 -14.24
C GLU A 59 8.74 6.39 -14.66
N ARG A 60 8.34 5.34 -13.95
CA ARG A 60 8.70 3.95 -14.30
C ARG A 60 8.16 3.55 -15.67
N VAL A 61 6.91 3.91 -15.98
CA VAL A 61 6.29 3.64 -17.30
C VAL A 61 7.05 4.36 -18.40
N ILE A 62 7.32 5.67 -18.25
CA ILE A 62 8.07 6.47 -19.24
C ILE A 62 9.45 5.84 -19.51
N ASN A 63 10.13 5.39 -18.47
CA ASN A 63 11.45 4.76 -18.62
C ASN A 63 11.38 3.40 -19.32
N LEU A 64 10.32 2.61 -19.09
CA LEU A 64 10.09 1.35 -19.79
C LEU A 64 9.74 1.58 -21.26
N GLU A 65 8.88 2.56 -21.56
CA GLU A 65 8.52 2.95 -22.92
C GLU A 65 9.75 3.39 -23.72
N ARG A 66 10.63 4.21 -23.13
CA ARG A 66 11.90 4.60 -23.76
C ARG A 66 12.82 3.41 -24.05
N LYS A 67 12.90 2.44 -23.13
CA LYS A 67 13.72 1.23 -23.32
C LYS A 67 13.16 0.35 -24.45
N LEU A 68 11.83 0.18 -24.49
CA LEU A 68 11.14 -0.54 -25.56
C LEU A 68 11.34 0.14 -26.92
N GLY A 69 11.19 1.47 -27.00
CA GLY A 69 11.43 2.22 -28.24
C GLY A 69 12.85 2.10 -28.77
N ARG A 70 13.86 1.97 -27.87
CA ARG A 70 15.26 1.72 -28.25
C ARG A 70 15.56 0.29 -28.69
N LEU A 71 14.71 -0.68 -28.34
CA LEU A 71 14.85 -2.07 -28.72
C LEU A 71 14.10 -2.39 -30.04
N ALA A 72 13.13 -1.56 -30.41
CA ALA A 72 12.27 -1.75 -31.57
C ALA A 72 12.68 -0.93 -32.82
N GLY A 73 13.71 -0.08 -32.71
CA GLY A 73 14.31 0.67 -33.83
C GLY A 73 15.78 0.37 -33.96
#